data_AF-A0A382V5F1-F1
#
_entry.id   AF-A0A382V5F1-F1
#
_cell.length_a   1.000
_cell.length_b   1.000
_cell.length_c   1.000
_cell.angle_alpha   90.00
_cell.angle_beta   90.00
_cell.angle_gamma   90.00
#
_symmetry.space_group_name_H-M   'P 1'
#
loop_
_entity.id
_entity.type
_entity.pdbx_description
1 polymer ?
#
loop_
_entity_poly.entity_id
_entity_poly.type
_entity_poly.pdbx_seq_one_letter_code
_entity_poly.pdbx_strand_id
1 'polypeptide(L)' 'NFISDLAQMPRIVTVGDLEITADEDGGLTSSLVLKTYSYLAEGL' A
#
# COMPACT_ATOMS: atom_id res chain seq x y z
N ASN A 1 -8.31 -4.33 10.04
CA ASN A 1 -8.27 -4.93 8.68
C ASN A 1 -7.31 -4.07 7.89
N PHE A 2 -6.03 -4.44 7.82
CA PHE A 2 -4.93 -3.53 7.48
C PHE A 2 -5.13 -2.74 6.16
N ILE A 3 -5.57 -3.41 5.09
CA ILE A 3 -5.81 -2.76 3.79
C ILE A 3 -7.01 -1.80 3.83
N SER A 4 -8.07 -2.16 4.55
CA SER A 4 -9.26 -1.30 4.70
C SER A 4 -8.93 -0.03 5.47
N ASP A 5 -8.09 -0.13 6.50
CA ASP A 5 -7.68 1.00 7.33
C ASP A 5 -6.81 1.99 6.53
N LEU A 6 -5.99 1.49 5.59
CA LEU A 6 -5.24 2.31 4.64
C LEU A 6 -6.12 3.00 3.59
N ALA A 7 -7.16 2.32 3.10
CA ALA A 7 -8.08 2.86 2.10
C ALA A 7 -8.99 3.98 2.64
N GLN A 8 -9.22 4.03 3.96
CA GLN A 8 -10.06 5.03 4.61
C GLN A 8 -9.31 6.33 4.98
N MET A 9 -8.00 6.42 4.71
CA MET A 9 -7.24 7.62 5.04
C MET A 9 -7.72 8.82 4.22
N PRO A 10 -7.85 10.03 4.83
CA PRO A 10 -8.32 11.23 4.14
C PRO A 10 -7.20 11.88 3.29
N ARG A 11 -6.53 11.08 2.46
CA ARG A 11 -5.45 11.49 1.54
C ARG A 11 -5.33 10.49 0.38
N ILE A 12 -4.77 10.93 -0.74
CA ILE A 12 -4.57 10.06 -1.91
C ILE A 12 -3.48 9.04 -1.59
N VAL A 13 -3.89 7.78 -1.42
CA VAL A 13 -3.02 6.61 -1.26
C VAL A 13 -3.34 5.64 -2.36
N THR A 14 -2.33 5.25 -3.14
CA THR A 14 -2.47 4.17 -4.11
C THR A 14 -1.68 2.97 -3.65
N VAL A 15 -2.30 1.81 -3.81
CA VAL A 15 -1.70 0.51 -3.55
C VAL A 15 -1.13 0.02 -4.87
N GLY A 16 0.20 -0.15 -4.92
CA GLY A 16 0.89 -0.70 -6.09
C GLY A 16 0.94 -2.22 -5.99
N ASP A 17 2.16 -2.75 -5.91
CA ASP A 17 2.37 -4.19 -5.84
C ASP A 17 2.01 -4.72 -4.45
N LEU A 18 1.09 -5.70 -4.44
CA LEU A 18 0.70 -6.47 -3.27
C LEU A 18 1.14 -7.92 -3.51
N GLU A 19 2.04 -8.39 -2.67
CA GLU A 19 2.45 -9.79 -2.63
C GLU A 19 1.98 -10.41 -1.33
N ILE A 20 1.37 -11.59 -1.43
CA ILE A 20 0.91 -12.36 -0.28
C ILE A 20 1.56 -13.74 -0.41
N THR A 21 2.41 -14.06 0.54
CA THR A 21 3.13 -15.33 0.58
C THR A 21 2.72 -16.09 1.83
N ALA A 22 2.38 -17.36 1.66
CA ALA A 22 2.11 -18.26 2.78
C ALA A 22 3.44 -18.86 3.26
N ASP A 23 3.66 -18.80 4.57
CA ASP A 23 4.75 -19.48 5.25
C ASP A 23 4.36 -20.94 5.53
N GLU A 24 5.36 -21.81 5.69
CA GLU A 24 5.18 -23.24 5.95
C GLU A 24 4.45 -23.49 7.29
N ASP A 25 4.56 -22.54 8.22
CA ASP A 25 3.89 -22.55 9.53
C ASP A 25 2.43 -22.01 9.50
N GLY A 26 1.90 -21.74 8.30
CA GLY A 26 0.52 -21.25 8.13
C GLY A 26 0.35 -19.74 8.38
N GLY A 27 1.45 -19.01 8.54
CA GLY A 27 1.48 -17.54 8.56
C GLY A 27 1.28 -16.96 7.17
N LEU A 28 0.61 -15.82 7.06
CA LEU A 28 0.55 -15.05 5.82
C LEU A 28 1.43 -13.81 5.97
N THR A 29 2.48 -13.73 5.16
CA THR A 29 3.30 -12.52 5.05
C THR A 29 2.79 -11.70 3.87
N SER A 30 2.44 -10.44 4.12
CA SER A 30 2.02 -9.51 3.07
C SER A 30 3.06 -8.40 2.91
N SER A 31 3.55 -8.24 1.68
CA SER A 31 4.42 -7.15 1.27
C SER A 31 3.61 -6.18 0.40
N LEU A 32 3.71 -4.88 0.68
CA LEU A 32 2.94 -3.86 -0.01
C LEU A 32 3.76 -2.62 -0.31
N VAL A 33 3.68 -2.12 -1.56
CA VAL A 33 4.22 -0.83 -1.94
C VAL A 33 3.12 0.22 -1.96
N LEU A 34 3.24 1.23 -1.11
CA LEU A 34 2.30 2.36 -1.01
C LEU A 34 2.91 3.59 -1.68
N LYS A 35 2.13 4.24 -2.55
CA LYS A 35 2.52 5.51 -3.19
C LYS A 35 1.57 6.63 -2.79
N THR A 36 2.14 7.73 -2.35
CA THR A 36 1.44 9.00 -2.08
C THR A 36 1.91 10.06 -3.05
N TYR A 37 1.00 10.95 -3.45
CA TYR A 37 1.30 11.98 -4.43
C TYR A 37 1.25 13.37 -3.78
N SER A 38 2.21 14.21 -4.13
CA SER A 38 2.19 15.65 -3.89
C SER A 38 2.29 16.37 -5.23
N TYR A 39 1.70 17.56 -5.32
CA TYR A 39 1.81 18.39 -6.52
C TYR A 39 3.27 18.80 -6.74
N LEU A 40 3.77 18.61 -7.97
CA LEU A 40 5.05 19.16 -8.40
C LEU A 40 4.82 20.64 -8.74
N ALA A 41 5.42 21.54 -7.96
CA ALA A 41 5.18 22.99 -8.08
C ALA A 41 5.80 23.60 -9.35
N GLU A 42 6.81 22.96 -9.93
CA GLU A 42 7.46 23.40 -11.16
C GLU A 42 7.55 22.23 -12.13
N GLY A 43 6.92 22.39 -13.30
CA GLY A 43 6.99 21.44 -14.39
C GLY A 43 8.40 21.36 -14.95
N LEU A 44 8.85 20.14 -15.21
CA LEU A 44 10.04 19.83 -16.01
C LEU A 44 9.93 20.42 -17.42
#